data_AF-A0A7J0CIG0-F1
#
_entry.id   AF-A0A7J0CIG0-F1
#
_cell.length_a   1.000
_cell.length_b   1.000
_cell.length_c   1.000
_cell.angle_alpha   90.00
_cell.angle_beta   90.00
_cell.angle_gamma   90.00
#
_symmetry.space_group_name_H-M   'P 1'
#
loop_
_entity.id
_entity.type
_entity.pdbx_description
1 polymer ?
#
loop_
_entity_poly.entity_id
_entity_poly.type
_entity_poly.pdbx_seq_one_letter_code
_entity_poly.pdbx_strand_id
1 'polypeptide(L)' 'MVVKDGRLSLLMSNGREIDSAPVGTVSAGKRWFFAADSAIARVNGVRYRLTMEQRNRRRDGAAPLRRFLEALRSAGGRRG' A
#
# COMPACT_ATOMS: atom_id res chain seq x y z
N MET A 1 -4.27 3.82 -5.20
CA MET A 1 -3.11 4.35 -4.44
C MET A 1 -1.88 4.36 -5.32
N VAL A 2 -0.92 5.24 -5.04
CA VAL A 2 0.38 5.30 -5.71
C VAL A 2 1.47 5.44 -4.65
N VAL A 3 2.59 4.74 -4.84
CA VAL A 3 3.81 4.97 -4.06
C VAL A 3 4.82 5.61 -5.00
N LYS A 4 5.27 6.82 -4.67
CA LYS A 4 6.25 7.57 -5.46
C LYS A 4 7.11 8.40 -4.51
N ASP A 5 8.41 8.50 -4.80
CA ASP A 5 9.35 9.36 -4.07
C ASP A 5 9.33 9.16 -2.54
N GLY A 6 9.17 7.91 -2.08
CA GLY A 6 9.13 7.60 -0.65
C GLY A 6 7.86 8.07 0.08
N ARG A 7 6.80 8.42 -0.64
CA ARG A 7 5.47 8.71 -0.09
C ARG A 7 4.42 7.77 -0.67
N LEU A 8 3.47 7.40 0.19
CA LEU A 8 2.21 6.77 -0.20
C LEU A 8 1.16 7.89 -0.38
N SER A 9 0.53 7.92 -1.55
CA SER A 9 -0.66 8.73 -1.81
C SER A 9 -1.88 7.83 -2.00
N LEU A 10 -2.88 8.02 -1.14
CA LEU A 10 -4.19 7.43 -1.26
C LEU A 10 -5.03 8.29 -2.21
N LEU A 11 -5.49 7.66 -3.28
CA LEU A 11 -6.27 8.33 -4.32
C LEU A 11 -7.67 7.71 -4.35
N MET A 12 -8.68 8.55 -4.58
CA MET A 12 -10.00 8.11 -5.04
C MET A 12 -9.89 7.46 -6.42
N SER A 13 -10.94 6.75 -6.84
CA SER A 13 -11.02 6.13 -8.17
C SER A 13 -10.86 7.12 -9.33
N ASN A 14 -11.20 8.39 -9.11
CA ASN A 14 -11.02 9.49 -10.06
C ASN A 14 -9.61 10.11 -10.03
N GLY A 15 -8.66 9.55 -9.27
CA GLY A 15 -7.28 10.03 -9.19
C GLY A 15 -7.05 11.20 -8.22
N ARG A 16 -8.09 11.72 -7.56
CA ARG A 16 -7.93 12.78 -6.55
C ARG A 16 -7.31 12.22 -5.27
N GLU A 17 -6.30 12.89 -4.74
CA GLU A 17 -5.69 12.54 -3.45
C GLU A 17 -6.67 12.76 -2.29
N ILE A 18 -6.76 11.77 -1.42
CA ILE A 18 -7.52 11.77 -0.16
C ILE A 18 -6.58 12.01 1.01
N ASP A 19 -5.43 11.35 1.00
CA ASP A 19 -4.45 11.41 2.08
C ASP A 19 -3.07 10.98 1.55
N SER A 20 -1.99 11.48 2.15
CA SER A 20 -0.63 11.05 1.83
C SER A 20 0.31 11.09 3.03
N ALA A 21 1.19 10.10 3.11
CA ALA A 21 2.18 10.00 4.18
C ALA A 21 3.50 9.42 3.67
N PRO A 22 4.65 9.75 4.30
CA PRO A 22 5.90 9.04 4.06
C PRO A 22 5.72 7.54 4.28
N VAL A 23 6.24 6.68 3.39
CA VAL A 23 6.03 5.22 3.55
C VAL A 23 6.61 4.68 4.86
N GLY A 24 7.63 5.34 5.42
CA GLY A 24 8.18 4.97 6.73
C GLY A 24 7.27 5.24 7.93
N THR A 25 6.20 6.02 7.77
CA THR A 25 5.17 6.24 8.81
C THR A 25 3.89 5.46 8.52
N VAL A 26 3.81 4.79 7.36
CA VAL A 26 2.68 3.96 6.98
C VAL A 26 2.88 2.55 7.49
N SER A 27 1.96 2.10 8.34
CA SER A 27 1.91 0.70 8.76
C SER A 27 0.83 -0.03 7.99
N ALA A 28 1.21 -1.09 7.26
CA ALA A 28 0.26 -1.94 6.56
C ALA A 28 0.36 -3.39 7.04
N GLY A 29 -0.79 -4.04 7.23
CA GLY A 29 -0.88 -5.41 7.70
C GLY A 29 -2.01 -6.18 7.04
N LYS A 30 -1.72 -7.44 6.67
CA LYS A 30 -2.74 -8.41 6.26
C LYS A 30 -3.29 -9.09 7.51
N ARG A 31 -4.60 -9.01 7.75
CA ARG A 31 -5.28 -9.85 8.75
C ARG A 31 -5.62 -11.18 8.09
N TRP A 32 -5.49 -12.27 8.84
CA TRP A 32 -5.63 -13.65 8.35
C TRP A 32 -7.01 -13.97 7.72
N PHE A 33 -8.04 -13.19 8.03
CA PHE A 33 -9.41 -13.31 7.49
C PHE A 33 -9.73 -12.34 6.34
N PHE A 34 -8.78 -11.53 5.88
CA PHE A 34 -9.02 -10.73 4.68
C PHE A 34 -8.80 -11.55 3.42
N ALA A 35 -9.62 -11.27 2.41
CA ALA A 35 -9.43 -11.76 1.04
C ALA A 35 -7.96 -11.56 0.63
N ALA A 36 -7.46 -12.44 -0.24
CA ALA A 36 -6.04 -12.51 -0.58
C ALA A 36 -5.42 -11.16 -0.97
N ASP A 37 -6.25 -10.27 -1.53
CA ASP A 37 -5.90 -8.98 -2.10
C ASP A 37 -6.29 -7.76 -1.23
N SER A 38 -6.57 -7.97 0.07
CA SER A 38 -6.96 -6.90 0.98
C SER A 38 -6.00 -6.71 2.16
N ALA A 39 -5.73 -5.46 2.51
CA ALA A 39 -4.89 -5.07 3.64
C ALA A 39 -5.47 -3.86 4.37
N ILE A 40 -5.11 -3.69 5.65
CA ILE A 40 -5.34 -2.43 6.36
C ILE A 40 -4.04 -1.63 6.32
N ALA A 41 -4.14 -0.37 5.91
CA ALA A 41 -3.08 0.61 6.04
C ALA A 41 -3.47 1.68 7.06
N ARG A 42 -2.52 2.09 7.90
CA ARG A 42 -2.64 3.25 8.76
C ARG A 42 -1.81 4.38 8.13
N VAL A 43 -2.48 5.44 7.70
CA VAL A 43 -1.88 6.61 7.05
C VAL A 43 -2.27 7.81 7.91
N ASN A 44 -1.28 8.58 8.38
CA ASN A 44 -1.49 9.73 9.27
C ASN A 44 -2.41 9.46 10.49
N GLY A 45 -2.39 8.23 11.01
CA GLY A 45 -3.25 7.85 12.13
C GLY A 45 -4.70 7.47 11.75
N VAL A 46 -5.08 7.54 10.47
CA VAL A 46 -6.36 7.08 9.95
C VAL A 46 -6.21 5.66 9.39
N ARG A 47 -7.19 4.79 9.64
CA ARG A 47 -7.18 3.39 9.16
C ARG A 47 -7.97 3.28 7.87
N TYR A 48 -7.31 2.80 6.81
CA TYR A 48 -7.88 2.57 5.49
C TYR A 48 -7.87 1.08 5.16
N ARG A 49 -8.97 0.58 4.59
CA ARG A 49 -8.99 -0.74 3.94
C ARG A 49 -8.57 -0.56 2.49
N LEU A 50 -7.44 -1.17 2.13
CA LEU A 50 -6.93 -1.20 0.78
C LEU A 50 -7.35 -2.52 0.13
N THR A 51 -8.15 -2.42 -0.94
CA THR A 51 -8.42 -3.53 -1.83
C THR A 51 -7.52 -3.36 -3.05
N MET A 52 -6.57 -4.27 -3.23
CA MET A 52 -5.73 -4.32 -4.41
C MET A 52 -6.48 -5.07 -5.51
N GLU A 53 -7.48 -4.45 -6.12
CA GLU A 53 -8.02 -5.01 -7.35
C GLU A 53 -6.90 -5.10 -8.39
N GLN A 54 -6.77 -6.24 -9.05
CA GLN A 54 -5.78 -6.52 -10.10
C GLN A 54 -6.03 -5.64 -11.35
N ARG A 55 -5.95 -4.32 -11.22
CA ARG A 55 -6.22 -3.37 -12.31
C ARG A 55 -5.03 -3.20 -13.26
N ASN A 56 -4.07 -4.13 -13.23
CA ASN A 56 -3.09 -4.25 -14.30
C ASN A 56 -2.65 -5.71 -14.44
N ARG A 57 -3.30 -6.43 -15.36
CA ARG A 57 -2.78 -7.66 -15.94
C ARG A 57 -1.53 -7.33 -16.78
N ARG A 58 -0.43 -7.01 -16.12
CA ARG A 58 0.92 -7.15 -16.68
C ARG A 58 1.50 -8.39 -16.02
N ARG A 59 1.31 -9.51 -16.72
CA ARG A 59 2.00 -10.81 -16.65
C ARG A 59 3.04 -10.93 -15.52
N ASP A 60 2.57 -11.18 -14.29
CA ASP A 60 3.32 -11.69 -13.15
C ASP A 60 2.31 -11.96 -12.01
N GLY A 61 1.62 -13.10 -12.09
CA GLY A 61 0.45 -13.46 -11.30
C GLY A 61 0.67 -13.73 -9.80
N ALA A 62 1.78 -13.27 -9.22
CA ALA A 62 2.06 -13.35 -7.79
C ALA A 62 3.00 -12.20 -7.39
N ALA A 63 2.68 -11.22 -6.54
CA ALA A 63 1.45 -10.85 -5.85
C ALA A 63 1.61 -9.35 -5.54
N PRO A 64 0.73 -8.44 -6.03
CA PRO A 64 0.86 -6.99 -5.80
C PRO A 64 1.07 -6.61 -4.33
N LEU A 65 0.44 -7.35 -3.42
CA LEU A 65 0.62 -7.21 -1.97
C LEU A 65 2.04 -7.51 -1.51
N ARG A 66 2.69 -8.56 -2.05
CA ARG A 66 4.08 -8.88 -1.68
C ARG A 66 5.03 -7.77 -2.10
N ARG A 67 4.91 -7.25 -3.33
CA ARG A 67 5.72 -6.12 -3.81
C ARG A 67 5.48 -4.85 -3.01
N PHE A 68 4.23 -4.60 -2.61
CA PHE A 68 3.89 -3.47 -1.74
C PHE A 68 4.53 -3.62 -0.34
N LEU A 69 4.41 -4.79 0.29
CA LEU A 69 5.01 -5.06 1.61
C LEU A 69 6.55 -5.03 1.54
N GLU A 70 7.13 -5.48 0.43
CA GLU A 70 8.56 -5.43 0.18
C GLU A 70 9.06 -3.99 -0.01
N ALA A 71 8.32 -3.16 -0.76
CA ALA A 71 8.60 -1.73 -0.90
C ALA A 71 8.50 -0.97 0.43
N LEU A 72 7.56 -1.35 1.30
CA LEU A 72 7.49 -0.81 2.67
C LEU A 72 8.69 -1.24 3.51
N ARG A 73 9.10 -2.51 3.42
CA ARG A 73 10.26 -3.04 4.17
C ARG A 73 11.57 -2.41 3.71
N SER A 74 11.79 -2.25 2.41
CA SER A 74 13.00 -1.62 1.87
C SER A 74 13.07 -0.13 2.20
N ALA A 75 11.93 0.58 2.19
CA ALA A 75 11.86 1.97 2.62
C ALA A 75 12.08 2.15 4.13
N GLY A 76 11.63 1.19 4.95
CA GLY A 76 11.83 1.19 6.40
C GLY A 76 13.25 0.85 6.86
N GLY A 77 13.96 0.00 6.12
CA GLY A 77 15.32 -0.46 6.46
C GLY A 77 16.46 0.53 6.14
N ARG A 78 16.19 1.60 5.39
CA ARG A 78 17.20 2.63 5.04
C ARG A 78 17.41 3.68 6.15
N ARG A 79 16.87 3.44 7.34
CA ARG A 79 17.31 4.07 8.60
C ARG A 79 18.02 3.02 9.45
N GLY A 80 19.29 2.82 9.15
CA GLY A 80 20.29 2.14 9.97
C GLY A 80 21.60 2.85 9.71
#